data_AF-A0A6C0DJM1-F1
#
_entry.id   AF-A0A6C0DJM1-F1
#
_cell.length_a   1.000
_cell.length_b   1.000
_cell.length_c   1.000
_cell.angle_alpha   90.00
_cell.angle_beta   90.00
_cell.angle_gamma   90.00
#
_symmetry.space_group_name_H-M   'P 1'
#
loop_
_entity.id
_entity.type
_entity.pdbx_description
1 polymer ?
#
loop_
_entity_poly.entity_id
_entity_poly.type
_entity_poly.pdbx_seq_one_letter_code
_entity_poly.pdbx_strand_id
1 'polypeptide(L)'
;MSVHQLSENTYLIPDSTIIMDKFMNTKTNRRIIRKCSFCNCEGHNVSTCNDHALTNFHNYLIYYKNNNTSNSSSNYILNVLLTIENVERFLYEFCSISIENRKLLKAYACRYCNSRIRSLLTTSINKIIVQLFDMNYNYLFNNDEFILFDQETTLRISDYINNVLLNYVIYYDLDNENNSNQNNFHYNQDNQDNHKFNIILNDDSYEETTDENECAICYNPYHLKNGTSFICNHNFCVDCTIQLVKTKHKNCPSCRSTIEKITCYNNKTFDKLKF
;
A
#
# COMPACT_ATOMS: atom_id res chain seq x y z
N MET A 1 -39.26 44.10 25.65
CA MET A 1 -39.20 42.73 25.11
C MET A 1 -40.19 42.63 23.97
N SER A 2 -39.72 42.90 22.75
CA SER A 2 -40.54 42.89 21.52
C SER A 2 -40.40 41.54 20.84
N VAL A 3 -41.52 40.81 20.75
CA VAL A 3 -41.63 39.52 20.09
C VAL A 3 -41.88 39.77 18.60
N HIS A 4 -40.93 39.41 17.75
CA HIS A 4 -41.14 39.37 16.31
C HIS A 4 -41.82 38.05 15.93
N GLN A 5 -43.08 38.15 15.49
CA GLN A 5 -43.80 37.07 14.82
C GLN A 5 -43.22 36.88 13.40
N LEU A 6 -42.87 35.64 13.07
CA LEU A 6 -42.55 35.21 11.71
C LEU A 6 -43.85 34.78 11.03
N SER A 7 -44.15 35.38 9.87
CA SER A 7 -45.30 35.05 9.03
C SER A 7 -45.03 33.79 8.21
N GLU A 8 -45.93 32.81 8.34
CA GLU A 8 -45.99 31.59 7.53
C GLU A 8 -46.46 31.92 6.11
N ASN A 9 -45.68 31.52 5.11
CA ASN A 9 -46.11 31.49 3.71
C ASN A 9 -46.33 30.04 3.29
N THR A 10 -47.58 29.58 3.40
CA THR A 10 -48.09 28.32 2.84
C THR A 10 -48.49 28.55 1.38
N TYR A 11 -47.85 27.83 0.46
CA TYR A 11 -48.29 27.76 -0.94
C TYR A 11 -49.14 26.50 -1.14
N LEU A 12 -50.41 26.70 -1.47
CA LEU A 12 -51.34 25.68 -1.97
C LEU A 12 -51.06 25.42 -3.45
N ILE A 13 -50.79 24.17 -3.83
CA ILE A 13 -50.78 23.72 -5.23
C ILE A 13 -52.10 22.98 -5.47
N PRO A 14 -52.88 23.35 -6.50
CA PRO A 14 -54.17 22.72 -6.75
C PRO A 14 -54.03 21.36 -7.44
N ASP A 15 -54.93 20.49 -7.02
CA ASP A 15 -55.15 19.13 -7.51
C ASP A 15 -55.58 19.07 -8.98
N SER A 16 -55.40 17.86 -9.52
CA SER A 16 -55.99 17.28 -10.73
C SER A 16 -55.30 17.49 -12.07
N THR A 17 -54.59 16.44 -12.52
CA THR A 17 -54.89 15.84 -13.82
C THR A 17 -54.47 14.37 -13.84
N ILE A 18 -55.47 13.48 -13.84
CA ILE A 18 -55.32 12.08 -14.19
C ILE A 18 -55.20 12.05 -15.72
N ILE A 19 -54.01 11.76 -16.25
CA ILE A 19 -53.84 11.31 -17.62
C ILE A 19 -53.40 9.85 -17.56
N MET A 20 -54.36 8.98 -17.84
CA MET A 20 -54.07 7.65 -18.37
C MET A 20 -53.40 7.85 -19.72
N ASP A 21 -52.11 7.52 -19.81
CA ASP A 21 -51.55 7.14 -21.09
C ASP A 21 -50.82 5.80 -21.02
N LYS A 22 -51.28 4.96 -21.95
CA LYS A 22 -50.90 3.59 -22.20
C LYS A 22 -49.42 3.50 -22.57
N PHE A 23 -48.73 2.55 -21.94
CA PHE A 23 -47.79 1.62 -22.58
C PHE A 23 -47.12 2.10 -23.87
N MET A 24 -46.15 3.01 -23.74
CA MET A 24 -45.06 3.15 -24.71
C MET A 24 -43.77 2.70 -24.03
N ASN A 25 -43.49 1.42 -24.21
CA ASN A 25 -42.28 0.75 -23.74
C ASN A 25 -41.10 1.14 -24.65
N THR A 26 -40.81 2.44 -24.74
CA THR A 26 -39.57 2.91 -25.34
C THR A 26 -38.48 2.66 -24.32
N LYS A 27 -37.59 1.71 -24.62
CA LYS A 27 -36.31 1.52 -23.93
C LYS A 27 -35.47 2.79 -24.08
N THR A 28 -35.82 3.85 -23.36
CA THR A 28 -34.96 5.00 -23.17
C THR A 28 -33.76 4.46 -22.42
N ASN A 29 -32.61 4.43 -23.10
CA ASN A 29 -31.32 4.22 -22.46
C ASN A 29 -31.19 5.28 -21.38
N ARG A 30 -31.62 4.95 -20.15
CA ARG A 30 -31.44 5.79 -18.98
C ARG A 30 -29.94 5.90 -18.83
N ARG A 31 -29.36 7.01 -19.32
CA ARG A 31 -27.96 7.34 -19.08
C ARG A 31 -27.83 7.41 -17.58
N ILE A 32 -27.22 6.39 -16.98
CA ILE A 32 -26.90 6.38 -15.57
C ILE A 32 -25.99 7.58 -15.35
N ILE A 33 -26.52 8.61 -14.69
CA ILE A 33 -25.76 9.81 -14.36
C ILE A 33 -24.69 9.35 -13.37
N ARG A 34 -23.43 9.44 -13.78
CA ARG A 34 -22.31 9.04 -12.93
C ARG A 34 -22.14 10.07 -11.82
N LYS A 35 -22.12 9.58 -10.59
CA LYS A 35 -21.83 10.36 -9.38
C LYS A 35 -20.36 10.18 -8.98
N CYS A 36 -19.77 11.20 -8.39
CA CYS A 36 -18.45 11.11 -7.79
C CYS A 36 -18.43 10.01 -6.72
N SER A 37 -17.48 9.08 -6.78
CA SER A 37 -17.39 7.95 -5.84
C SER A 37 -17.01 8.34 -4.40
N PHE A 38 -16.72 9.63 -4.16
CA PHE A 38 -16.39 10.17 -2.85
C PHE A 38 -17.55 10.99 -2.28
N CYS A 39 -17.88 12.13 -2.91
CA CYS A 39 -18.92 13.04 -2.41
C CYS A 39 -20.35 12.75 -2.92
N ASN A 40 -20.50 11.79 -3.84
CA ASN A 40 -21.78 11.42 -4.48
C ASN A 40 -22.50 12.54 -5.27
N CYS A 41 -21.83 13.66 -5.54
CA CYS A 41 -22.35 14.72 -6.40
C CYS A 41 -22.23 14.35 -7.88
N GLU A 42 -23.14 14.87 -8.71
CA GLU A 42 -23.12 14.72 -10.16
C GLU A 42 -22.14 15.73 -10.81
N GLY A 43 -21.81 15.50 -12.09
CA GLY A 43 -21.02 16.44 -12.89
C GLY A 43 -19.50 16.33 -12.75
N HIS A 44 -18.97 15.49 -11.85
CA HIS A 44 -17.53 15.27 -11.71
C HIS A 44 -17.20 13.87 -11.19
N ASN A 45 -15.92 13.48 -11.28
CA ASN A 45 -15.42 12.23 -10.73
C ASN A 45 -14.45 12.52 -9.55
N VAL A 46 -13.98 11.47 -8.87
CA VAL A 46 -13.08 11.63 -7.71
C VAL A 46 -11.77 12.34 -8.07
N SER A 47 -11.23 12.16 -9.28
CA SER A 47 -9.98 12.82 -9.68
C SER A 47 -10.15 14.33 -9.87
N THR A 48 -11.38 14.82 -10.05
CA THR A 48 -11.72 16.25 -10.15
C THR A 48 -12.58 16.74 -8.97
N CYS A 49 -12.71 15.96 -7.89
CA CYS A 49 -13.61 16.27 -6.76
C CYS A 49 -13.06 17.31 -5.78
N ASN A 50 -13.67 18.49 -5.71
CA ASN A 50 -13.23 19.60 -4.85
C ASN A 50 -13.85 19.58 -3.45
N ASP A 51 -14.17 18.40 -2.90
CA ASP A 51 -14.76 18.29 -1.58
C ASP A 51 -13.82 18.84 -0.49
N HIS A 52 -14.36 19.59 0.47
CA HIS A 52 -13.59 20.25 1.53
C HIS A 52 -12.81 19.24 2.39
N ALA A 53 -13.32 18.01 2.58
CA ALA A 53 -12.61 16.99 3.33
C ALA A 53 -11.28 16.60 2.64
N LEU A 54 -11.25 16.52 1.31
CA LEU A 54 -10.04 16.24 0.55
C LEU A 54 -9.02 17.37 0.66
N THR A 55 -9.49 18.61 0.56
CA THR A 55 -8.64 19.82 0.69
C THR A 55 -8.08 19.95 2.11
N ASN A 56 -8.88 19.71 3.14
CA ASN A 56 -8.43 19.71 4.52
C ASN A 56 -7.38 18.63 4.77
N PHE A 57 -7.62 17.42 4.29
CA PHE A 57 -6.68 16.31 4.43
C PHE A 57 -5.34 16.61 3.71
N HIS A 58 -5.40 17.21 2.51
CA HIS A 58 -4.21 17.68 1.81
C HIS A 58 -3.38 18.66 2.64
N ASN A 59 -4.01 19.72 3.14
CA ASN A 59 -3.35 20.75 3.93
C ASN A 59 -2.77 20.16 5.22
N TYR A 60 -3.49 19.23 5.85
CA TYR A 60 -3.01 18.52 7.03
C TYR A 60 -1.75 17.70 6.74
N LEU A 61 -1.69 16.95 5.63
CA LEU A 61 -0.49 16.16 5.27
C LEU A 61 0.73 17.05 5.00
N ILE A 62 0.54 18.20 4.35
CA ILE A 62 1.62 19.18 4.15
C ILE A 62 2.11 19.72 5.50
N TYR A 63 1.19 20.13 6.37
CA TYR A 63 1.53 20.58 7.72
C TYR A 63 2.28 19.50 8.52
N TYR A 64 1.79 18.25 8.48
CA TYR A 64 2.39 17.12 9.17
C TYR A 64 3.81 16.83 8.67
N LYS A 65 4.03 16.80 7.34
CA LYS A 65 5.36 16.67 6.73
C LYS A 65 6.32 17.74 7.25
N ASN A 66 5.90 19.01 7.18
CA ASN A 66 6.76 20.15 7.52
C ASN A 66 7.15 20.17 9.00
N ASN A 67 6.24 19.82 9.92
CA ASN A 67 6.55 19.79 11.35
C ASN A 67 7.43 18.59 11.76
N ASN A 68 7.38 17.49 11.00
CA ASN A 68 8.22 16.32 11.26
C ASN A 68 9.57 16.38 10.52
N THR A 69 9.79 17.38 9.66
CA THR A 69 11.07 17.59 8.98
C THR A 69 11.92 18.52 9.84
N SER A 70 12.74 17.94 10.72
CA SER A 70 13.67 18.71 11.56
C SER A 70 14.75 19.38 10.71
N ASN A 71 14.89 20.70 10.80
CA ASN A 71 15.97 21.45 10.12
C ASN A 71 17.32 21.39 10.87
N SER A 72 17.38 20.71 12.01
CA SER A 72 18.43 20.90 13.02
C SER A 72 19.53 19.83 13.05
N SER A 73 19.48 18.80 12.21
CA SER A 73 20.53 17.76 12.22
C SER A 73 21.55 17.96 11.10
N SER A 74 22.78 17.55 11.37
CA SER A 74 23.89 17.49 10.41
C SER A 74 23.64 16.49 9.27
N ASN A 75 22.57 15.69 9.32
CA ASN A 75 22.25 14.68 8.33
C ASN A 75 20.82 14.86 7.80
N TYR A 76 20.68 15.76 6.82
CA TYR A 76 19.43 16.07 6.14
C TYR A 76 18.74 14.82 5.57
N ILE A 77 19.51 13.90 4.99
CA ILE A 77 18.99 12.66 4.40
C ILE A 77 18.30 11.84 5.49
N LEU A 78 19.00 11.55 6.60
CA LEU A 78 18.44 10.78 7.71
C LEU A 78 17.14 11.39 8.26
N ASN A 79 17.08 12.72 8.36
CA ASN A 79 15.84 13.38 8.81
C ASN A 79 14.69 13.14 7.85
N VAL A 80 14.91 13.29 6.53
CA VAL A 80 13.87 13.03 5.52
C VAL A 80 13.34 11.60 5.64
N LEU A 81 14.20 10.62 5.94
CA LEU A 81 13.79 9.22 6.12
C LEU A 81 12.93 8.99 7.33
N LEU A 82 13.36 9.51 8.48
CA LEU A 82 12.57 9.43 9.70
C LEU A 82 11.22 10.13 9.49
N THR A 83 11.19 11.24 8.75
CA THR A 83 9.93 11.91 8.37
C THR A 83 9.07 11.00 7.47
N ILE A 84 9.65 10.34 6.46
CA ILE A 84 8.92 9.42 5.58
C ILE A 84 8.31 8.26 6.39
N GLU A 85 9.09 7.62 7.26
CA GLU A 85 8.63 6.51 8.10
C GLU A 85 7.51 6.96 9.05
N ASN A 86 7.66 8.14 9.67
CA ASN A 86 6.63 8.72 10.52
C ASN A 86 5.33 9.02 9.76
N VAL A 87 5.43 9.60 8.57
CA VAL A 87 4.27 9.86 7.69
C VAL A 87 3.60 8.55 7.29
N GLU A 88 4.38 7.55 6.87
CA GLU A 88 3.82 6.25 6.48
C GLU A 88 3.05 5.59 7.63
N ARG A 89 3.67 5.51 8.82
CA ARG A 89 3.03 5.00 10.04
C ARG A 89 1.74 5.75 10.36
N PHE A 90 1.78 7.08 10.33
CA PHE A 90 0.60 7.91 10.53
C PHE A 90 -0.54 7.57 9.55
N LEU A 91 -0.26 7.39 8.26
CA LEU A 91 -1.29 7.08 7.26
C LEU A 91 -1.95 5.71 7.50
N TYR A 92 -1.17 4.72 7.95
CA TYR A 92 -1.70 3.42 8.33
C TYR A 92 -2.55 3.48 9.61
N GLU A 93 -2.08 4.19 10.64
CA GLU A 93 -2.85 4.43 11.87
C GLU A 93 -4.14 5.20 11.57
N PHE A 94 -4.08 6.25 10.75
CA PHE A 94 -5.25 7.00 10.30
C PHE A 94 -6.29 6.08 9.65
N CYS A 95 -5.86 5.15 8.81
CA CYS A 95 -6.73 4.18 8.13
C CYS A 95 -7.27 3.07 9.04
N SER A 96 -6.58 2.74 10.13
CA SER A 96 -7.05 1.71 11.06
C SER A 96 -8.21 2.19 11.91
N ILE A 97 -8.32 3.50 12.15
CA ILE A 97 -9.37 4.12 12.97
C ILE A 97 -10.79 3.90 12.41
N SER A 98 -11.00 4.08 11.09
CA SER A 98 -12.34 3.95 10.48
C SER A 98 -12.32 3.60 8.99
N ILE A 99 -13.44 3.08 8.48
CA ILE A 99 -13.59 2.80 7.04
C ILE A 99 -13.73 4.10 6.23
N GLU A 100 -14.27 5.16 6.83
CA GLU A 100 -14.38 6.50 6.29
C GLU A 100 -12.99 7.09 6.03
N ASN A 101 -12.05 6.92 6.96
CA ASN A 101 -10.66 7.36 6.80
C ASN A 101 -9.98 6.65 5.63
N ARG A 102 -10.22 5.34 5.46
CA ARG A 102 -9.71 4.59 4.30
C ARG A 102 -10.30 5.12 2.98
N LYS A 103 -11.61 5.43 2.96
CA LYS A 103 -12.27 6.02 1.78
C LYS A 103 -11.70 7.40 1.46
N LEU A 104 -11.50 8.25 2.46
CA LEU A 104 -10.89 9.57 2.31
C LEU A 104 -9.46 9.46 1.77
N LEU A 105 -8.63 8.60 2.34
CA LEU A 105 -7.25 8.40 1.88
C LEU A 105 -7.20 7.90 0.43
N LYS A 106 -8.06 6.93 0.06
CA LYS A 106 -8.12 6.44 -1.33
C LYS A 106 -8.62 7.50 -2.30
N ALA A 107 -9.59 8.30 -1.92
CA ALA A 107 -10.07 9.41 -2.72
C ALA A 107 -8.98 10.49 -2.89
N TYR A 108 -8.24 10.81 -1.81
CA TYR A 108 -7.09 11.70 -1.84
C TYR A 108 -6.01 11.19 -2.80
N ALA A 109 -5.59 9.93 -2.66
CA ALA A 109 -4.58 9.33 -3.54
C ALA A 109 -5.04 9.33 -5.02
N CYS A 110 -6.33 9.14 -5.29
CA CYS A 110 -6.86 9.20 -6.65
C CYS A 110 -6.81 10.60 -7.24
N ARG A 111 -7.14 11.62 -6.43
CA ARG A 111 -7.17 13.03 -6.85
C ARG A 111 -5.78 13.64 -6.99
N TYR A 112 -4.93 13.48 -5.98
CA TYR A 112 -3.66 14.21 -5.89
C TYR A 112 -2.45 13.38 -6.31
N CYS A 113 -2.56 12.06 -6.35
CA CYS A 113 -1.40 11.16 -6.55
C CYS A 113 -1.60 10.19 -7.72
N ASN A 114 -2.59 10.45 -8.59
CA ASN A 114 -2.89 9.63 -9.77
C ASN A 114 -3.03 8.11 -9.43
N SER A 115 -3.62 7.80 -8.27
CA SER A 115 -3.98 6.43 -7.90
C SER A 115 -5.34 6.03 -8.48
N ARG A 116 -5.64 4.73 -8.47
CA ARG A 116 -6.98 4.22 -8.80
C ARG A 116 -7.74 3.98 -7.49
N ILE A 117 -9.04 4.25 -7.47
CA ILE A 117 -9.87 4.00 -6.26
C ILE A 117 -9.83 2.53 -5.81
N ARG A 118 -9.66 1.61 -6.76
CA ARG A 118 -9.55 0.16 -6.53
C ARG A 118 -8.16 -0.32 -6.16
N SER A 119 -7.15 0.54 -6.13
CA SER A 119 -5.80 0.17 -5.71
C SER A 119 -5.79 -0.34 -4.27
N LEU A 120 -4.80 -1.18 -3.95
CA LEU A 120 -4.53 -1.58 -2.57
C LEU A 120 -4.25 -0.34 -1.71
N LEU A 121 -4.48 -0.49 -0.40
CA LEU A 121 -4.22 0.57 0.55
C LEU A 121 -2.74 0.97 0.52
N THR A 122 -1.85 -0.03 0.54
CA THR A 122 -0.39 0.17 0.46
C THR A 122 0.03 0.95 -0.79
N THR A 123 -0.46 0.57 -1.98
CA THR A 123 -0.20 1.33 -3.22
C THR A 123 -0.65 2.79 -3.11
N SER A 124 -1.78 3.03 -2.46
CA SER A 124 -2.30 4.40 -2.28
C SER A 124 -1.41 5.20 -1.34
N ILE A 125 -0.97 4.60 -0.22
CA ILE A 125 -0.06 5.23 0.75
C ILE A 125 1.30 5.52 0.11
N ASN A 126 1.89 4.56 -0.61
CA ASN A 126 3.18 4.77 -1.30
C ASN A 126 3.11 5.93 -2.30
N LYS A 127 2.04 6.01 -3.10
CA LYS A 127 1.82 7.13 -4.02
C LYS A 127 1.68 8.47 -3.31
N ILE A 128 1.01 8.50 -2.17
CA ILE A 128 0.91 9.71 -1.34
C ILE A 128 2.30 10.17 -0.89
N ILE A 129 3.12 9.24 -0.40
CA ILE A 129 4.46 9.57 0.10
C ILE A 129 5.36 10.06 -1.05
N VAL A 130 5.37 9.39 -2.20
CA VAL A 130 6.12 9.85 -3.37
C VAL A 130 5.73 11.26 -3.77
N GLN A 131 4.43 11.54 -3.85
CA GLN A 131 3.93 12.88 -4.20
C GLN A 131 4.24 13.91 -3.11
N LEU A 132 4.14 13.55 -1.83
CA LEU A 132 4.31 14.47 -0.71
C LEU A 132 5.76 14.91 -0.53
N PHE A 133 6.72 14.04 -0.87
CA PHE A 133 8.16 14.30 -0.77
C PHE A 133 8.82 14.66 -2.11
N ASP A 134 8.04 14.88 -3.16
CA ASP A 134 8.53 15.20 -4.51
C ASP A 134 9.60 14.22 -5.00
N MET A 135 9.46 12.94 -4.62
CA MET A 135 10.45 11.94 -4.98
C MET A 135 10.35 11.62 -6.47
N ASN A 136 11.47 11.74 -7.18
CA ASN A 136 11.51 11.39 -8.58
C ASN A 136 11.43 9.86 -8.73
N TYR A 137 10.31 9.38 -9.29
CA TYR A 137 10.13 7.97 -9.63
C TYR A 137 11.34 7.43 -10.39
N ASN A 138 11.85 8.13 -11.40
CA ASN A 138 12.98 7.64 -12.18
C ASN A 138 14.23 7.45 -11.29
N TYR A 139 14.47 8.34 -10.33
CA TYR A 139 15.63 8.20 -9.45
C TYR A 139 15.49 7.01 -8.47
N LEU A 140 14.28 6.79 -7.95
CA LEU A 140 14.00 5.61 -7.13
C LEU A 140 14.04 4.31 -7.94
N PHE A 141 13.81 4.34 -9.26
CA PHE A 141 13.55 3.14 -10.05
C PHE A 141 14.49 2.94 -11.25
N ASN A 142 15.59 3.69 -11.36
CA ASN A 142 16.58 3.58 -12.45
C ASN A 142 17.45 2.31 -12.41
N ASN A 143 17.26 1.42 -11.44
CA ASN A 143 17.76 0.05 -11.56
C ASN A 143 16.66 -0.78 -12.20
N ASP A 144 16.88 -1.22 -13.45
CA ASP A 144 15.96 -1.85 -14.42
C ASP A 144 15.15 -3.09 -13.92
N GLU A 145 15.28 -3.46 -12.65
CA GLU A 145 14.60 -4.62 -12.05
C GLU A 145 13.40 -4.26 -11.15
N PHE A 146 13.05 -2.97 -11.02
CA PHE A 146 12.00 -2.59 -10.08
C PHE A 146 10.58 -2.61 -10.65
N ILE A 147 9.70 -3.32 -9.95
CA ILE A 147 8.27 -3.37 -10.22
C ILE A 147 7.70 -2.00 -9.83
N LEU A 148 7.12 -1.25 -10.79
CA LEU A 148 6.30 -0.06 -10.48
C LEU A 148 5.38 -0.41 -9.31
N PHE A 149 5.10 0.51 -8.38
CA PHE A 149 4.03 0.35 -7.39
C PHE A 149 2.68 0.19 -8.12
N ASP A 150 2.45 -1.02 -8.59
CA ASP A 150 1.33 -1.45 -9.37
C ASP A 150 0.22 -1.85 -8.40
N GLN A 151 -0.85 -2.42 -8.96
CA GLN A 151 -1.99 -2.79 -8.13
C GLN A 151 -1.72 -3.99 -7.23
N GLU A 152 -0.57 -4.66 -7.37
CA GLU A 152 -0.22 -5.92 -6.71
C GLU A 152 0.96 -5.75 -5.73
N THR A 153 1.70 -4.64 -5.80
CA THR A 153 2.85 -4.38 -4.93
C THR A 153 2.42 -4.16 -3.48
N THR A 154 2.82 -5.06 -2.60
CA THR A 154 2.59 -4.99 -1.14
C THR A 154 3.74 -4.33 -0.37
N LEU A 155 4.86 -4.02 -1.05
CA LEU A 155 6.04 -3.45 -0.42
C LEU A 155 5.78 -2.02 0.07
N ARG A 156 6.13 -1.74 1.32
CA ARG A 156 6.11 -0.40 1.90
C ARG A 156 7.27 0.44 1.38
N ILE A 157 7.04 1.73 1.21
CA ILE A 157 8.07 2.62 0.66
C ILE A 157 9.21 2.87 1.66
N SER A 158 8.94 2.92 2.97
CA SER A 158 10.00 2.99 3.98
C SER A 158 10.94 1.79 3.91
N ASP A 159 10.41 0.56 3.80
CA ASP A 159 11.22 -0.65 3.66
C ASP A 159 12.15 -0.57 2.45
N TYR A 160 11.65 -0.06 1.32
CA TYR A 160 12.46 0.13 0.12
C TYR A 160 13.56 1.17 0.33
N ILE A 161 13.19 2.36 0.80
CA ILE A 161 14.10 3.47 0.96
C ILE A 161 15.20 3.15 1.98
N ASN A 162 14.85 2.47 3.08
CA ASN A 162 15.81 2.01 4.09
C ASN A 162 16.86 1.08 3.48
N ASN A 163 16.47 0.18 2.57
CA ASN A 163 17.43 -0.69 1.88
C ASN A 163 18.34 0.07 0.91
N VAL A 164 17.79 1.00 0.13
CA VAL A 164 18.58 1.82 -0.80
C VAL A 164 19.61 2.68 -0.05
N LEU A 165 19.24 3.21 1.12
CA LEU A 165 20.11 4.10 1.87
C LEU A 165 21.11 3.38 2.76
N LEU A 166 20.80 2.18 3.23
CA LEU A 166 21.82 1.33 3.84
C LEU A 166 22.99 1.15 2.86
N ASN A 167 22.69 0.92 1.57
CA ASN A 167 23.72 0.82 0.54
C ASN A 167 24.45 2.14 0.31
N TYR A 168 23.76 3.29 0.34
CA TYR A 168 24.38 4.60 0.15
C TYR A 168 25.30 5.00 1.31
N VAL A 169 24.87 4.79 2.56
CA VAL A 169 25.67 5.07 3.76
C VAL A 169 26.92 4.20 3.79
N ILE A 170 26.77 2.90 3.52
CA ILE A 170 27.93 1.99 3.40
C ILE A 170 28.91 2.51 2.35
N TYR A 171 28.43 2.98 1.19
CA TYR A 171 29.29 3.49 0.14
C TYR A 171 30.05 4.76 0.56
N TYR A 172 29.37 5.72 1.20
CA TYR A 172 29.96 7.00 1.62
C TYR A 172 30.93 6.88 2.79
N ASP A 173 30.66 5.99 3.75
CA ASP A 173 31.57 5.73 4.86
C ASP A 173 32.86 5.05 4.36
N LEU A 174 32.76 4.15 3.38
CA LEU A 174 33.91 3.51 2.74
C LEU A 174 34.78 4.50 1.95
N ASP A 175 34.18 5.46 1.24
CA ASP A 175 34.94 6.46 0.47
C ASP A 175 35.65 7.50 1.36
N ASN A 176 35.10 7.82 2.54
CA ASN A 176 35.73 8.74 3.49
C ASN A 176 36.90 8.10 4.25
N GLU A 177 36.86 6.80 4.56
CA GLU A 177 37.98 6.11 5.21
C GLU A 177 39.17 5.89 4.25
N ASN A 178 38.90 5.71 2.95
CA ASN A 178 39.92 5.48 1.91
C ASN A 178 40.83 6.69 1.62
N ASN A 179 40.51 7.89 2.11
CA ASN A 179 41.36 9.08 1.94
C ASN A 179 42.34 9.34 3.09
N SER A 180 42.34 8.53 4.17
CA SER A 180 43.21 8.79 5.33
C SER A 180 44.16 7.66 5.75
N ASN A 181 44.06 6.44 5.26
CA ASN A 181 45.14 5.45 5.41
C ASN A 181 44.95 4.28 4.43
N GLN A 182 45.91 4.10 3.52
CA GLN A 182 46.10 2.84 2.80
C GLN A 182 46.46 1.74 3.80
N ASN A 183 45.46 1.04 4.32
CA ASN A 183 45.64 -0.31 4.84
C ASN A 183 44.52 -1.17 4.27
N ASN A 184 44.94 -2.13 3.44
CA ASN A 184 44.11 -3.12 2.79
C ASN A 184 43.18 -3.82 3.78
N PHE A 185 41.94 -3.36 3.90
CA PHE A 185 40.84 -4.26 4.24
C PHE A 185 40.43 -4.97 2.95
N HIS A 186 41.07 -6.12 2.73
CA HIS A 186 40.51 -7.16 1.90
C HIS A 186 39.11 -7.45 2.45
N TYR A 187 38.08 -6.97 1.76
CA TYR A 187 36.73 -7.49 1.98
C TYR A 187 36.85 -8.98 1.70
N ASN A 188 36.83 -9.79 2.76
CA ASN A 188 36.59 -11.21 2.60
C ASN A 188 35.21 -11.32 1.96
N GLN A 189 35.23 -11.44 0.64
CA GLN A 189 34.15 -11.96 -0.18
C GLN A 189 34.02 -13.48 0.03
N ASP A 190 34.36 -13.94 1.24
CA ASP A 190 34.37 -15.32 1.72
C ASP A 190 33.38 -15.39 2.88
N ASN A 191 32.11 -15.38 2.49
CA ASN A 191 31.09 -16.32 2.95
C ASN A 191 29.76 -15.83 2.37
N GLN A 192 29.60 -16.00 1.06
CA GLN A 192 28.27 -16.30 0.52
C GLN A 192 27.85 -17.64 1.14
N ASP A 193 27.36 -17.59 2.39
CA ASP A 193 26.55 -18.65 2.94
C ASP A 193 25.32 -18.70 2.04
N ASN A 194 25.39 -19.59 1.05
CA ASN A 194 24.28 -20.03 0.24
C ASN A 194 23.27 -20.69 1.18
N HIS A 195 22.53 -19.87 1.93
CA HIS A 195 21.36 -20.28 2.70
C HIS A 195 20.29 -20.72 1.71
N LYS A 196 20.48 -21.92 1.18
CA LYS A 196 19.54 -22.59 0.31
C LYS A 196 18.49 -23.21 1.23
N PHE A 197 17.30 -22.61 1.27
CA PHE A 197 16.17 -23.20 1.97
C PHE A 197 15.88 -24.58 1.40
N ASN A 198 15.63 -25.57 2.25
CA ASN A 198 15.19 -26.88 1.79
C ASN A 198 13.71 -26.78 1.39
N ILE A 199 13.44 -26.67 0.09
CA ILE A 199 12.08 -26.61 -0.43
C ILE A 199 11.62 -28.03 -0.71
N ILE A 200 10.51 -28.44 -0.11
CA ILE A 200 9.94 -29.78 -0.27
C ILE A 200 8.55 -29.66 -0.87
N LEU A 201 8.32 -30.37 -1.98
CA LEU A 201 6.99 -30.58 -2.50
C LEU A 201 6.34 -31.72 -1.71
N ASN A 202 5.23 -31.41 -1.05
CA ASN A 202 4.35 -32.42 -0.48
C ASN A 202 3.24 -32.71 -1.49
N ASP A 203 3.43 -33.76 -2.28
CA ASP A 203 2.51 -34.22 -3.32
C ASP A 203 1.52 -35.28 -2.79
N ASP A 204 1.49 -35.48 -1.47
CA ASP A 204 0.40 -36.25 -0.85
C ASP A 204 -0.89 -35.58 -1.29
N SER A 205 -1.71 -36.33 -2.04
CA SER A 205 -2.96 -35.89 -2.67
C SER A 205 -3.87 -35.24 -1.62
N TYR A 206 -3.66 -33.96 -1.37
CA TYR A 206 -4.46 -33.18 -0.45
C TYR A 206 -5.85 -33.17 -1.07
N GLU A 207 -6.78 -33.88 -0.43
CA GLU A 207 -8.19 -33.69 -0.70
C GLU A 207 -8.43 -32.18 -0.58
N GLU A 208 -9.00 -31.58 -1.64
CA GLU A 208 -9.23 -30.14 -1.68
C GLU A 208 -10.11 -29.74 -0.49
N THR A 209 -9.48 -29.34 0.61
CA THR A 209 -10.21 -28.70 1.69
C THR A 209 -10.63 -27.35 1.16
N THR A 210 -11.93 -27.07 1.24
CA THR A 210 -12.52 -25.80 0.83
C THR A 210 -12.16 -24.64 1.77
N ASP A 211 -11.28 -24.88 2.74
CA ASP A 211 -10.96 -23.94 3.80
C ASP A 211 -10.05 -22.83 3.28
N GLU A 212 -10.60 -21.62 3.21
CA GLU A 212 -9.86 -20.40 2.98
C GLU A 212 -9.06 -20.04 4.24
N ASN A 213 -7.75 -19.89 4.08
CA ASN A 213 -6.86 -19.41 5.14
C ASN A 213 -6.54 -17.93 4.93
N GLU A 214 -6.19 -17.22 5.99
CA GLU A 214 -5.73 -15.82 5.92
C GLU A 214 -4.22 -15.74 6.15
N CYS A 215 -3.50 -15.03 5.30
CA CYS A 215 -2.04 -14.92 5.41
C CYS A 215 -1.66 -13.92 6.52
N ALA A 216 -0.89 -14.33 7.51
CA ALA A 216 -0.49 -13.45 8.62
C ALA A 216 0.47 -12.29 8.25
N ILE A 217 0.91 -12.22 6.99
CA ILE A 217 1.78 -11.14 6.47
C ILE A 217 0.95 -10.10 5.72
N CYS A 218 0.14 -10.53 4.75
CA CYS A 218 -0.62 -9.62 3.88
C CYS A 218 -2.12 -9.54 4.20
N TYR A 219 -2.62 -10.37 5.12
CA TYR A 219 -4.02 -10.47 5.50
C TYR A 219 -4.98 -10.78 4.34
N ASN A 220 -4.46 -11.32 3.24
CA ASN A 220 -5.27 -11.75 2.11
C ASN A 220 -5.68 -13.22 2.28
N PRO A 221 -6.91 -13.58 1.88
CA PRO A 221 -7.34 -14.97 1.85
C PRO A 221 -6.56 -15.75 0.79
N TYR A 222 -6.23 -17.01 1.09
CA TYR A 222 -5.58 -17.94 0.17
C TYR A 222 -6.01 -19.38 0.47
N HIS A 223 -6.05 -20.23 -0.55
CA HIS A 223 -6.23 -21.66 -0.37
C HIS A 223 -4.90 -22.31 0.03
N LEU A 224 -4.95 -23.31 0.92
CA LEU A 224 -3.75 -24.02 1.39
C LEU A 224 -2.92 -24.59 0.23
N LYS A 225 -3.59 -25.09 -0.83
CA LYS A 225 -2.92 -25.55 -2.05
C LYS A 225 -2.00 -24.50 -2.68
N ASN A 226 -2.34 -23.21 -2.56
CA ASN A 226 -1.58 -22.07 -3.07
C ASN A 226 -0.71 -21.40 -2.00
N GLY A 227 -0.61 -21.99 -0.81
CA GLY A 227 0.22 -21.54 0.29
C GLY A 227 1.51 -22.32 0.43
N THR A 228 2.23 -22.00 1.49
CA THR A 228 3.44 -22.70 1.93
C THR A 228 3.45 -22.82 3.44
N SER A 229 4.00 -23.91 3.98
CA SER A 229 4.22 -24.08 5.43
C SER A 229 5.70 -24.07 5.78
N PHE A 230 6.03 -23.46 6.91
CA PHE A 230 7.35 -23.63 7.55
C PHE A 230 7.35 -24.82 8.53
N ILE A 231 8.52 -25.20 9.05
CA ILE A 231 8.67 -26.26 10.08
C ILE A 231 7.89 -25.92 11.35
N CYS A 232 7.77 -24.63 11.67
CA CYS A 232 6.98 -24.15 12.80
C CYS A 232 5.46 -24.19 12.57
N ASN A 233 4.98 -24.89 11.53
CA ASN A 233 3.57 -25.06 11.15
C ASN A 233 2.78 -23.77 10.84
N HIS A 234 3.46 -22.63 10.69
CA HIS A 234 2.82 -21.41 10.22
C HIS A 234 2.73 -21.40 8.70
N ASN A 235 1.55 -21.05 8.20
CA ASN A 235 1.23 -21.02 6.79
C ASN A 235 1.14 -19.58 6.28
N PHE A 236 1.65 -19.36 5.08
CA PHE A 236 1.62 -18.08 4.39
C PHE A 236 1.23 -18.28 2.93
N CYS A 237 0.73 -17.23 2.28
CA CYS A 237 0.54 -17.26 0.83
C CYS A 237 1.90 -17.32 0.11
N VAL A 238 1.92 -17.95 -1.08
CA VAL A 238 3.14 -18.14 -1.87
C VAL A 238 3.91 -16.85 -2.12
N ASP A 239 3.22 -15.74 -2.41
CA ASP A 239 3.89 -14.50 -2.81
C ASP A 239 4.66 -13.87 -1.63
N CYS A 240 4.10 -13.92 -0.42
CA CYS A 240 4.81 -13.47 0.78
C CYS A 240 6.01 -14.37 1.10
N THR A 241 5.89 -15.68 0.91
CA THR A 241 7.02 -16.61 1.13
C THR A 241 8.14 -16.38 0.13
N ILE A 242 7.83 -16.15 -1.15
CA ILE A 242 8.82 -15.76 -2.17
C ILE A 242 9.58 -14.52 -1.73
N GLN A 243 8.86 -13.52 -1.22
CA GLN A 243 9.48 -12.28 -0.76
C GLN A 243 10.42 -12.52 0.42
N LEU A 244 10.03 -13.34 1.39
CA LEU A 244 10.91 -13.74 2.51
C LEU A 244 12.17 -14.46 2.04
N VAL A 245 12.05 -15.36 1.05
CA VAL A 245 13.20 -16.08 0.48
C VAL A 245 14.14 -15.11 -0.24
N LYS A 246 13.61 -14.22 -1.08
CA LYS A 246 14.40 -13.23 -1.83
C LYS A 246 15.13 -12.25 -0.92
N THR A 247 14.50 -11.84 0.18
CA THR A 247 15.12 -10.94 1.18
C THR A 247 16.01 -11.69 2.17
N LYS A 248 16.22 -12.99 1.98
CA LYS A 248 17.04 -13.86 2.86
C LYS A 248 16.59 -13.81 4.33
N HIS A 249 15.29 -13.67 4.57
CA HIS A 249 14.74 -13.61 5.91
C HIS A 249 14.89 -14.97 6.60
N LYS A 250 15.54 -15.00 7.78
CA LYS A 250 15.91 -16.25 8.45
C LYS A 250 14.85 -16.78 9.42
N ASN A 251 13.86 -15.98 9.80
CA ASN A 251 12.92 -16.31 10.89
C ASN A 251 11.47 -16.27 10.43
N CYS A 252 10.60 -17.10 11.01
CA CYS A 252 9.16 -17.05 10.74
C CYS A 252 8.56 -15.73 11.24
N PRO A 253 7.76 -15.00 10.43
CA PRO A 253 7.12 -13.75 10.89
C PRO A 253 6.19 -13.92 12.09
N SER A 254 5.55 -15.09 12.23
CA SER A 254 4.58 -15.34 13.30
C SER A 254 5.22 -15.74 14.63
N CYS A 255 6.18 -16.68 14.63
CA CYS A 255 6.76 -17.25 15.86
C CYS A 255 8.26 -17.04 16.01
N ARG A 256 8.92 -16.41 15.03
CA ARG A 256 10.37 -16.11 15.01
C ARG A 256 11.30 -17.33 15.00
N SER A 257 10.79 -18.56 14.92
CA SER A 257 11.62 -19.76 14.69
C SER A 257 12.39 -19.67 13.37
N THR A 258 13.59 -20.25 13.31
CA THR A 258 14.42 -20.29 12.09
C THR A 258 13.69 -21.01 10.94
N ILE A 259 13.78 -20.46 9.73
CA ILE A 259 13.23 -21.05 8.51
C ILE A 259 14.30 -21.95 7.91
N GLU A 260 14.20 -23.26 8.15
CA GLU A 260 15.15 -24.23 7.57
C GLU A 260 14.54 -24.98 6.38
N LYS A 261 13.20 -25.14 6.37
CA LYS A 261 12.45 -25.86 5.34
C LYS A 261 11.15 -25.13 5.00
N ILE A 262 10.81 -25.12 3.71
CA ILE A 262 9.57 -24.59 3.17
C ILE A 262 8.85 -25.73 2.46
N THR A 263 7.61 -26.03 2.88
CA THR A 263 6.77 -27.07 2.28
C THR A 263 5.76 -26.43 1.32
N CYS A 264 5.67 -26.95 0.11
CA CYS A 264 4.73 -26.52 -0.93
C CYS A 264 3.76 -27.66 -1.26
N TYR A 265 2.56 -27.32 -1.72
CA TYR A 265 1.48 -28.30 -1.96
C TYR A 265 1.10 -28.45 -3.44
N ASN A 266 1.84 -27.80 -4.35
CA ASN A 266 1.69 -28.00 -5.79
C ASN A 266 2.98 -27.63 -6.53
N ASN A 267 3.14 -28.19 -7.73
CA ASN A 267 4.32 -27.96 -8.59
C ASN A 267 4.51 -26.48 -8.98
N LYS A 268 3.43 -25.75 -9.27
CA LYS A 268 3.49 -24.32 -9.65
C LYS A 268 4.12 -23.45 -8.55
N THR A 269 3.77 -23.69 -7.29
CA THR A 269 4.34 -23.01 -6.12
C THR A 269 5.79 -23.42 -5.89
N PHE A 270 6.09 -24.72 -6.06
CA PHE A 270 7.44 -25.25 -5.91
C PHE A 270 8.41 -24.65 -6.93
N ASP A 271 8.02 -24.60 -8.20
CA ASP A 271 8.83 -24.00 -9.27
C ASP A 271 9.06 -22.52 -9.05
N LYS A 272 8.05 -21.80 -8.54
CA LYS A 272 8.19 -20.40 -8.15
C LYS A 272 9.20 -20.17 -7.03
N LEU A 273 9.56 -21.15 -6.21
CA LEU A 273 10.48 -20.96 -5.08
C LEU A 273 11.92 -21.41 -5.38
N LYS A 274 12.15 -22.09 -6.50
CA LYS A 274 13.47 -22.59 -6.95
C LYS A 274 14.35 -21.51 -7.61
N PHE A 275 14.48 -20.34 -6.97
CA PHE A 275 15.39 -19.29 -7.44
C PHE A 275 16.86 -19.70 -7.26
#